data_AF-A0A3M7RWV1-F1
#
_entry.id   AF-A0A3M7RWV1-F1
#
_cell.length_a   1.000
_cell.length_b   1.000
_cell.length_c   1.000
_cell.angle_alpha   90.00
_cell.angle_beta   90.00
_cell.angle_gamma   90.00
#
_symmetry.space_group_name_H-M   'P 1'
#
loop_
_entity.id
_entity.type
_entity.pdbx_description
1 polymer ?
#
loop_
_entity_poly.entity_id
_entity_poly.type
_entity_poly.pdbx_seq_one_letter_code
_entity_poly.pdbx_strand_id
1 'polypeptide(L)' 'MKYVIFLRLLCQKKITEEEINDSQNIILDFMIEFEKLYGKKFMNSNLHGHLHLPRQVKRFGPLNIIREFSFIPVENKNS' A
#
# COMPACT_ATOMS: atom_id res chain seq x y z
N MET A 1 -10.49 -10.21 5.87
CA MET A 1 -11.02 -8.86 6.23
C MET A 1 -9.90 -7.81 6.32
N LYS A 2 -8.78 -8.07 7.03
CA LYS A 2 -7.68 -7.09 7.26
C LYS A 2 -7.20 -6.33 6.02
N TYR A 3 -6.94 -7.03 4.91
CA TYR A 3 -6.49 -6.40 3.67
C TYR A 3 -7.46 -5.36 3.09
N VAL A 4 -8.78 -5.60 3.18
CA VAL A 4 -9.79 -4.66 2.69
C VAL A 4 -9.88 -3.42 3.59
N ILE A 5 -9.71 -3.60 4.90
CA ILE A 5 -9.69 -2.50 5.87
C ILE A 5 -8.46 -1.60 5.61
N PHE A 6 -7.30 -2.21 5.43
CA PHE A 6 -6.07 -1.52 5.03
C PHE A 6 -6.27 -0.65 3.79
N LEU A 7 -6.82 -1.21 2.70
CA LEU A 7 -7.06 -0.45 1.47
C LEU A 7 -8.08 0.67 1.68
N ARG A 8 -9.11 0.46 2.49
CA ARG A 8 -10.12 1.48 2.78
C ARG A 8 -9.53 2.67 3.52
N LEU A 9 -8.66 2.44 4.50
CA LEU A 9 -7.96 3.51 5.22
C LEU A 9 -7.12 4.34 4.24
N LEU A 10 -6.28 3.69 3.44
CA LEU A 10 -5.40 4.38 2.50
C LEU A 10 -6.14 5.16 1.40
N CYS A 11 -7.38 4.80 1.09
CA CYS A 11 -8.23 5.46 0.08
C CYS A 11 -9.09 6.61 0.62
N GLN A 12 -9.03 6.93 1.92
CA GLN A 12 -9.78 8.05 2.50
C GLN A 12 -9.33 9.39 1.91
N LYS A 13 -10.26 10.32 1.65
CA LYS A 13 -9.93 11.66 1.12
C LYS A 13 -9.04 12.48 2.07
N LYS A 14 -9.16 12.21 3.37
CA LYS A 14 -8.32 12.76 4.42
C LYS A 14 -7.90 11.57 5.28
N ILE A 15 -6.60 11.43 5.48
CA ILE A 15 -6.00 10.40 6.31
C ILE A 15 -5.03 11.07 7.27
N THR A 16 -5.08 10.66 8.52
CA THR A 16 -4.19 11.14 9.58
C THR A 16 -2.93 10.28 9.65
N GLU A 17 -1.88 10.77 10.29
CA GLU A 17 -0.65 10.00 10.49
C GLU A 17 -0.88 8.77 11.39
N GLU A 18 -1.80 8.87 12.35
CA GLU A 18 -2.24 7.74 13.19
C GLU A 18 -2.90 6.65 12.34
N GLU A 19 -3.86 7.01 11.48
CA GLU A 19 -4.51 6.05 10.56
C GLU A 19 -3.50 5.41 9.58
N ILE A 20 -2.46 6.15 9.16
CA ILE A 20 -1.36 5.59 8.37
C ILE A 20 -0.58 4.55 9.17
N ASN A 21 -0.22 4.85 10.42
CA ASN A 21 0.50 3.91 11.29
C ASN A 21 -0.35 2.66 11.59
N ASP A 22 -1.65 2.83 11.82
CA ASP A 22 -2.58 1.72 11.99
C ASP A 22 -2.66 0.85 10.74
N SER A 23 -2.72 1.47 9.56
CA SER A 23 -2.72 0.73 8.30
C SER A 23 -1.44 -0.09 8.10
N GLN A 24 -0.29 0.41 8.58
CA GLN A 24 1.00 -0.30 8.56
C GLN A 24 0.95 -1.56 9.42
N ASN A 25 0.37 -1.48 10.61
CA ASN A 25 0.19 -2.63 11.50
C ASN A 25 -0.79 -3.65 10.90
N ILE A 26 -1.91 -3.19 10.33
CA ILE A 26 -2.93 -4.06 9.72
C ILE A 26 -2.36 -4.87 8.55
N ILE A 27 -1.54 -4.24 7.69
CA ILE A 27 -0.95 -4.94 6.54
C ILE A 27 0.14 -5.92 6.98
N LEU A 28 0.95 -5.59 7.98
CA LEU A 28 1.95 -6.50 8.55
C LEU A 28 1.29 -7.75 9.14
N ASP A 29 0.25 -7.57 9.94
CA ASP A 29 -0.54 -8.66 10.51
C ASP A 29 -1.13 -9.56 9.43
N PHE A 30 -1.69 -8.96 8.36
CA PHE A 30 -2.20 -9.71 7.23
C PHE A 30 -1.10 -10.52 6.53
N MET A 31 0.10 -9.95 6.35
CA MET A 31 1.22 -10.66 5.73
C MET A 31 1.69 -11.86 6.55
N ILE A 32 1.78 -11.71 7.87
CA ILE A 32 2.16 -12.80 8.77
C ILE A 32 1.13 -13.94 8.70
N GLU A 33 -0.17 -13.61 8.72
CA GLU A 33 -1.24 -14.60 8.59
C GLU A 33 -1.24 -15.24 7.20
N PHE A 34 -1.04 -14.46 6.15
CA PHE A 34 -1.01 -14.95 4.77
C PHE A 34 0.17 -15.90 4.54
N GLU A 35 1.37 -15.54 4.99
CA GLU A 35 2.54 -16.41 4.92
C GLU A 35 2.31 -17.71 5.69
N LYS A 36 1.69 -17.65 6.88
CA LYS A 36 1.39 -18.84 7.68
C LYS A 36 0.39 -19.78 6.99
N LEU A 37 -0.62 -19.23 6.30
CA LEU A 37 -1.69 -20.02 5.68
C LEU A 37 -1.30 -20.60 4.32
N TYR A 38 -0.62 -19.82 3.48
CA TYR A 38 -0.35 -20.18 2.10
C TYR A 38 1.12 -20.58 1.88
N GLY A 39 2.01 -20.16 2.78
CA GLY A 39 3.44 -20.36 2.69
C GLY A 39 4.15 -19.26 1.89
N LYS A 40 5.43 -19.09 2.18
CA LYS A 40 6.30 -18.06 1.60
C LYS A 40 6.35 -18.04 0.06
N LYS A 41 6.06 -19.17 -0.60
CA LYS A 41 6.03 -19.26 -2.07
C LYS A 41 4.99 -18.34 -2.73
N PHE A 42 3.95 -17.94 -2.00
CA PHE A 42 2.94 -17.00 -2.48
C PHE A 42 3.19 -15.56 -2.02
N MET A 43 4.22 -15.31 -1.21
CA MET A 43 4.68 -13.98 -0.82
C MET A 43 5.52 -13.35 -1.94
N ASN A 44 4.88 -13.03 -3.06
CA ASN A 44 5.56 -12.40 -4.19
C ASN A 44 5.89 -10.92 -3.95
N SER A 45 6.75 -10.34 -4.79
CA SER A 45 7.19 -8.96 -4.66
C SER A 45 6.05 -7.94 -4.71
N ASN A 46 4.95 -8.24 -5.41
CA ASN A 46 3.79 -7.34 -5.47
C ASN A 46 3.12 -7.25 -4.08
N LEU A 47 2.98 -8.40 -3.42
CA LEU A 47 2.42 -8.48 -2.08
C LEU A 47 3.33 -7.80 -1.04
N HIS A 48 4.64 -7.96 -1.17
CA HIS A 48 5.61 -7.22 -0.34
C HIS A 48 5.54 -5.70 -0.59
N GLY A 49 5.33 -5.29 -1.85
CA GLY A 49 5.13 -3.88 -2.21
C GLY A 49 3.99 -3.20 -1.45
N HIS A 50 2.95 -3.95 -1.08
CA HIS A 50 1.84 -3.42 -0.30
C HIS A 50 2.24 -2.99 1.12
N LEU A 51 3.31 -3.56 1.69
CA LEU A 51 3.87 -3.10 2.98
C LEU A 51 4.42 -1.67 2.93
N HIS A 52 4.75 -1.19 1.73
CA HIS A 52 5.28 0.15 1.54
C HIS A 52 4.21 1.19 1.22
N LEU A 53 2.96 0.79 0.93
CA LEU A 53 1.90 1.73 0.58
C LEU A 53 1.59 2.78 1.66
N PRO A 54 1.57 2.48 2.97
CA PRO A 54 1.38 3.52 3.99
C PRO A 54 2.47 4.60 3.94
N ARG A 55 3.73 4.19 3.70
CA ARG A 55 4.85 5.13 3.51
C ARG A 55 4.68 5.99 2.26
N GLN A 56 4.16 5.42 1.17
CA GLN A 56 3.85 6.19 -0.03
C GLN A 56 2.72 7.19 0.24
N VAL A 57 1.67 6.77 0.94
CA VAL A 57 0.55 7.64 1.32
C VAL A 57 0.99 8.78 2.24
N LYS A 58 1.90 8.50 3.18
CA LYS A 58 2.51 9.53 4.02
C LYS A 58 3.28 10.59 3.21
N ARG A 59 3.90 10.18 2.10
CA ARG A 59 4.76 11.05 1.29
C ARG A 59 4.01 11.82 0.20
N PHE A 60 3.00 11.19 -0.40
CA PHE A 60 2.34 11.70 -1.61
C PHE A 60 0.84 12.00 -1.40
N GLY A 61 0.31 11.72 -0.22
CA GLY A 61 -1.11 11.85 0.09
C GLY A 61 -1.91 10.57 -0.17
N PRO A 62 -3.23 10.59 0.01
CA PRO A 62 -4.07 9.39 -0.09
C PRO A 62 -3.95 8.61 -1.40
N LEU A 63 -4.14 7.29 -1.33
CA LEU A 63 -3.96 6.38 -2.46
C LEU A 63 -4.86 6.69 -3.66
N ASN A 64 -6.05 7.27 -3.40
CA ASN A 64 -6.98 7.70 -4.45
C ASN A 64 -6.45 8.88 -5.28
N ILE A 65 -5.45 9.60 -4.78
CA ILE A 65 -4.74 10.70 -5.45
C ILE A 65 -3.42 10.21 -6.05
N ILE A 66 -2.76 9.18 -5.48
CA ILE A 66 -1.54 8.55 -6.01
C ILE A 66 -1.83 7.66 -7.24
N ARG A 67 -2.55 8.20 -8.23
CA ARG A 67 -2.80 7.56 -9.53
C ARG A 67 -1.50 7.26 -10.32
N GLU A 68 -0.35 7.68 -9.79
CA GLU A 68 1.02 7.49 -10.29
C GLU A 68 1.66 6.12 -10.04
N PHE A 69 0.94 5.11 -9.52
CA PHE A 69 1.38 3.71 -9.71
C PHE A 69 1.04 3.16 -11.11
N SER A 70 0.40 3.97 -11.96
CA SER A 70 0.38 3.73 -13.41
C SER A 70 1.79 3.99 -13.94
N PHE A 71 2.43 2.94 -14.43
CA PHE A 71 3.67 2.98 -15.23
C PHE A 71 3.52 4.05 -16.33
N ILE A 72 3.98 5.28 -16.09
CA ILE A 72 4.20 6.27 -17.15
C ILE A 72 5.65 6.03 -17.57
N PRO A 73 5.92 5.45 -18.76
CA PRO A 73 7.27 5.51 -19.30
C PRO A 73 7.63 6.99 -19.37
N VAL A 74 8.76 7.36 -18.77
CA VAL A 74 9.25 8.74 -18.77
C VAL A 74 9.51 9.13 -20.21
N GLU A 75 8.50 9.65 -20.91
CA GLU A 75 8.71 10.30 -22.19
C GLU A 75 9.42 11.62 -21.91
N ASN A 76 10.67 11.67 -22.39
CA ASN A 76 11.55 12.82 -22.40
C ASN A 76 10.77 14.10 -22.76
N LYS A 77 10.60 14.99 -21.79
CA LYS A 77 10.25 16.39 -22.06
C LYS A 77 11.51 17.12 -22.51
N ASN A 78 11.82 16.99 -23.81
CA ASN A 78 12.54 18.00 -24.56
C ASN A 78 11.53 18.68 -25.50
N SER A 79 11.03 19.85 -25.11
CA SER A 79 10.53 20.91 -26.00
C SER A 79 10.35 22.18 -25.16
#